data_AF-A0A326RZF2-F1
#
_entry.id   AF-A0A326RZF2-F1
#
_cell.length_a   1.000
_cell.length_b   1.000
_cell.length_c   1.000
_cell.angle_alpha   90.00
_cell.angle_beta   90.00
_cell.angle_gamma   90.00
#
_symmetry.space_group_name_H-M   'P 1'
#
loop_
_entity.id
_entity.type
_entity.pdbx_description
1 polymer ?
#
loop_
_entity_poly.entity_id
_entity_poly.type
_entity_poly.pdbx_seq_one_letter_code
_entity_poly.pdbx_strand_id
1 'polypeptide(L)'
;MKLSYRLILCAISLLLFFSATDTYGQSPPGVSKFQEVETDMKSFYVALSRLSFAVGAVSGLVGGLRVYNNWQMGKHQIDVQVVSWFGACLFLATMGFFLSGLYAVPLT
;
A
#
# COMPACT_ATOMS: atom_id res chain seq x y z
N MET A 1 56.14 -36.63 -11.72
CA MET A 1 55.46 -35.40 -12.22
C MET A 1 53.96 -35.57 -12.54
N LYS A 2 53.47 -36.72 -13.02
CA LYS A 2 52.01 -36.91 -13.31
C LYS A 2 51.13 -37.02 -12.05
N LEU A 3 51.66 -37.55 -10.95
CA LEU A 3 50.93 -37.72 -9.68
C LEU A 3 50.69 -36.40 -8.96
N SER A 4 51.68 -35.50 -8.92
CA SER A 4 51.55 -34.16 -8.34
C SER A 4 50.55 -33.29 -9.09
N TYR A 5 50.49 -33.38 -10.42
CA TYR A 5 49.51 -32.66 -11.24
C TYR A 5 48.06 -33.12 -10.99
N ARG A 6 47.83 -34.42 -10.84
CA ARG A 6 46.50 -34.97 -10.49
C ARG A 6 46.04 -34.53 -9.11
N LEU A 7 46.95 -34.49 -8.13
CA LEU A 7 46.65 -34.00 -6.78
C LEU A 7 46.31 -32.50 -6.78
N ILE A 8 47.02 -31.69 -7.58
CA ILE A 8 46.74 -30.27 -7.73
C ILE A 8 45.36 -30.03 -8.39
N LEU A 9 45.03 -30.79 -9.44
CA LEU A 9 43.72 -30.69 -10.11
C LEU A 9 42.56 -31.07 -9.17
N CYS A 10 42.71 -32.11 -8.35
CA CYS A 10 41.71 -32.48 -7.35
C CYS A 10 41.53 -31.39 -6.29
N ALA A 11 42.63 -30.79 -5.82
CA ALA A 11 42.58 -29.70 -4.83
C ALA A 11 41.87 -28.45 -5.36
N ILE A 12 42.12 -28.08 -6.63
CA ILE A 12 41.45 -26.94 -7.28
C ILE A 12 39.95 -27.22 -7.46
N SER A 13 39.58 -28.45 -7.87
CA SER A 13 38.17 -28.83 -7.98
C SER A 13 37.44 -28.74 -6.64
N LEU A 14 38.09 -29.16 -5.55
CA LEU A 14 37.50 -29.12 -4.20
C LEU A 14 37.29 -27.68 -3.70
N LEU A 15 38.23 -26.79 -3.99
CA LEU A 15 38.15 -25.36 -3.66
C LEU A 15 37.01 -24.65 -4.42
N LEU A 16 36.80 -25.00 -5.69
CA LEU A 16 35.70 -24.46 -6.49
C LEU A 16 34.33 -24.91 -6.00
N PHE A 17 34.20 -26.15 -5.49
CA PHE A 17 32.98 -26.64 -4.86
C PHE A 17 32.66 -25.92 -3.54
N PHE A 18 33.68 -25.57 -2.75
CA PHE A 18 33.47 -24.88 -1.46
C PHE A 18 33.05 -23.41 -1.63
N SER A 19 33.41 -22.79 -2.76
CA SER A 19 33.07 -21.39 -3.05
C SER A 19 31.62 -21.19 -3.52
N ALA A 20 30.89 -22.28 -3.79
CA ALA A 20 29.52 -22.25 -4.31
C ALA A 20 28.44 -22.29 -3.20
N THR A 21 28.82 -22.18 -1.92
CA THR A 21 27.83 -22.12 -0.84
C THR A 21 27.27 -20.71 -0.71
N ASP A 22 25.98 -20.54 -0.96
CA ASP A 22 25.25 -19.31 -0.66
C ASP A 22 25.36 -19.02 0.85
N THR A 23 25.98 -17.89 1.19
CA THR A 23 26.07 -17.43 2.58
C THR A 23 24.73 -16.82 2.99
N TYR A 24 23.90 -17.58 3.68
CA TYR A 24 22.72 -17.03 4.36
C TYR A 24 23.19 -16.18 5.54
N GLY A 25 23.32 -14.87 5.34
CA GLY A 25 23.52 -13.91 6.42
C GLY A 25 22.32 -13.95 7.36
N GLN A 26 22.55 -14.18 8.66
CA GLN A 26 21.49 -14.08 9.66
C GLN A 26 20.94 -12.65 9.63
N SER A 27 19.66 -12.51 9.28
CA SER A 27 18.99 -11.21 9.34
C SER A 27 19.06 -10.68 10.78
N PRO A 28 19.31 -9.38 11.00
CA PRO A 28 19.47 -8.84 12.36
C PRO A 28 18.27 -9.23 13.25
N PRO A 29 18.48 -9.68 14.49
CA PRO A 29 17.39 -10.10 15.37
C PRO A 29 16.38 -8.95 15.54
N GLY A 30 15.12 -9.21 15.18
CA GLY A 30 14.02 -8.25 15.27
C GLY A 30 13.50 -7.71 13.92
N VAL A 31 14.24 -7.84 12.81
CA VAL A 31 13.75 -7.37 11.50
C VAL A 31 12.52 -8.14 10.99
N SER A 32 12.39 -9.41 11.37
CA SER A 32 11.22 -10.23 11.04
C SER A 32 9.93 -9.69 11.66
N LYS A 33 10.00 -9.14 12.88
CA LYS A 33 8.83 -8.52 13.54
C LYS A 33 8.40 -7.23 12.84
N PHE A 34 9.34 -6.44 12.31
CA PHE A 34 8.99 -5.25 11.55
C PHE A 34 8.30 -5.59 10.22
N GLN A 35 8.73 -6.66 9.55
CA GLN A 35 8.09 -7.16 8.32
C GLN A 35 6.66 -7.68 8.57
N GLU A 36 6.44 -8.33 9.72
CA GLU A 36 5.11 -8.75 10.18
C GLU A 36 4.20 -7.53 10.40
N VAL A 37 4.67 -6.54 11.18
CA VAL A 37 3.93 -5.30 11.44
C VAL A 37 3.65 -4.52 10.15
N GLU A 38 4.60 -4.46 9.21
CA GLU A 38 4.38 -3.79 7.92
C GLU A 38 3.24 -4.46 7.13
N THR A 39 3.18 -5.79 7.16
CA THR A 39 2.13 -6.56 6.48
C THR A 39 0.77 -6.29 7.12
N ASP A 40 0.70 -6.26 8.45
CA ASP A 40 -0.52 -5.89 9.18
C ASP A 40 -0.96 -4.46 8.85
N MET A 41 -0.02 -3.49 8.86
CA MET A 41 -0.31 -2.09 8.51
C MET A 41 -0.85 -1.95 7.08
N LYS A 42 -0.34 -2.71 6.11
CA LYS A 42 -0.89 -2.71 4.74
C LYS A 42 -2.35 -3.10 4.72
N SER A 43 -2.77 -4.10 5.51
CA SER A 43 -4.18 -4.49 5.62
C SER A 43 -5.06 -3.36 6.18
N PHE A 44 -4.56 -2.62 7.18
CA PHE A 44 -5.25 -1.45 7.71
C PHE A 44 -5.40 -0.34 6.68
N TYR A 45 -4.38 -0.09 5.86
CA TYR A 45 -4.45 0.92 4.80
C TYR A 45 -5.41 0.53 3.67
N VAL A 46 -5.52 -0.76 3.31
CA VAL A 46 -6.58 -1.26 2.40
C VAL A 46 -7.95 -0.90 2.99
N ALA A 47 -8.17 -1.28 4.26
CA ALA A 47 -9.46 -1.05 4.91
C ALA A 47 -9.80 0.44 4.98
N LEU A 48 -8.82 1.29 5.28
CA LEU A 48 -9.00 2.74 5.37
C LEU A 48 -9.30 3.38 4.00
N SER A 49 -8.63 2.94 2.94
CA SER A 49 -8.90 3.41 1.57
C SER A 49 -10.34 3.05 1.15
N ARG A 50 -10.76 1.80 1.38
CA ARG A 50 -12.13 1.35 1.10
C ARG A 50 -13.17 2.12 1.94
N LEU A 51 -12.88 2.37 3.21
CA LEU A 51 -13.73 3.18 4.07
C LEU A 51 -13.88 4.61 3.54
N SER A 52 -12.80 5.21 3.04
CA SER A 52 -12.84 6.56 2.45
C SER A 52 -13.79 6.63 1.25
N PHE A 53 -13.77 5.62 0.36
CA PHE A 53 -14.73 5.53 -0.75
C PHE A 53 -16.15 5.31 -0.27
N ALA A 54 -16.37 4.42 0.72
CA ALA A 54 -17.69 4.15 1.26
C ALA A 54 -18.31 5.40 1.91
N VAL A 55 -17.56 6.09 2.77
CA VAL A 55 -18.01 7.34 3.42
C VAL A 55 -18.17 8.45 2.39
N GLY A 56 -17.28 8.54 1.40
CA GLY A 56 -17.42 9.45 0.26
C GLY A 56 -18.74 9.22 -0.49
N ALA A 57 -19.10 7.98 -0.79
CA ALA A 57 -20.36 7.63 -1.46
C ALA A 57 -21.58 7.97 -0.59
N VAL A 58 -21.58 7.61 0.69
CA VAL A 58 -22.71 7.89 1.61
C VAL A 58 -22.89 9.39 1.82
N SER A 59 -21.82 10.10 2.17
CA SER A 59 -21.86 11.55 2.35
C SER A 59 -22.24 12.25 1.05
N GLY A 60 -21.82 11.70 -0.10
CA GLY A 60 -22.23 12.11 -1.42
C GLY A 60 -23.76 12.08 -1.59
N LEU A 61 -24.36 10.92 -1.42
CA LEU A 61 -25.82 10.76 -1.55
C LEU A 61 -26.59 11.68 -0.59
N VAL A 62 -26.16 11.75 0.69
CA VAL A 62 -26.82 12.55 1.72
C VAL A 62 -26.76 14.04 1.43
N GLY A 63 -25.59 14.57 1.06
CA GLY A 63 -25.46 15.99 0.78
C GLY A 63 -26.10 16.40 -0.55
N GLY A 64 -26.05 15.53 -1.57
CA GLY A 64 -26.80 15.74 -2.82
C GLY A 64 -28.31 15.84 -2.58
N LEU A 65 -28.86 14.94 -1.74
CA LEU A 65 -30.27 15.00 -1.35
C LEU A 65 -30.61 16.30 -0.61
N ARG A 66 -29.72 16.75 0.29
CA ARG A 66 -29.91 18.02 1.02
C ARG A 66 -29.90 19.23 0.09
N VAL A 67 -28.97 19.28 -0.86
CA VAL A 67 -28.89 20.34 -1.88
C VAL A 67 -30.16 20.37 -2.71
N TYR A 68 -30.59 19.20 -3.21
CA TYR A 68 -31.82 19.08 -4.01
C TYR A 68 -33.05 19.60 -3.24
N ASN A 69 -33.25 19.14 -2.00
CA ASN A 69 -34.37 19.59 -1.18
C ASN A 69 -34.33 21.11 -0.94
N ASN A 70 -33.16 21.68 -0.66
CA ASN A 70 -33.03 23.13 -0.45
C ASN A 70 -33.30 23.93 -1.73
N TRP A 71 -32.92 23.40 -2.89
CA TRP A 71 -33.24 23.99 -4.19
C TRP A 71 -34.76 24.01 -4.42
N GLN A 72 -35.45 22.89 -4.19
CA GLN A 72 -36.90 22.80 -4.35
C GLN A 72 -37.67 23.74 -3.42
N MET A 73 -37.12 24.05 -2.23
CA MET A 73 -37.70 25.00 -1.29
C MET A 73 -37.39 26.47 -1.60
N GLY A 74 -36.65 26.78 -2.68
CA GLY A 74 -36.31 28.15 -3.05
C GLY A 74 -35.37 28.86 -2.06
N LYS A 75 -34.58 28.09 -1.29
CA LYS A 75 -33.59 28.71 -0.37
C LYS A 75 -32.54 29.48 -1.15
N HIS A 76 -32.16 30.64 -0.64
CA HIS A 76 -31.04 31.40 -1.17
C HIS A 76 -29.69 30.78 -0.74
N GLN A 77 -28.63 31.04 -1.50
CA GLN A 77 -27.25 30.57 -1.23
C GLN A 77 -27.04 29.03 -1.34
N ILE A 78 -27.64 28.40 -2.36
CA ILE A 78 -27.39 26.98 -2.66
C ILE A 78 -25.98 26.76 -3.18
N ASP A 79 -25.42 27.71 -3.93
CA ASP A 79 -24.10 27.58 -4.58
C ASP A 79 -22.98 27.24 -3.60
N VAL A 80 -22.95 27.91 -2.44
CA VAL A 80 -21.96 27.66 -1.39
C VAL A 80 -22.14 26.26 -0.77
N GLN A 81 -23.39 25.81 -0.60
CA GLN A 81 -23.67 24.46 -0.08
C GLN A 81 -23.24 23.37 -1.06
N VAL A 82 -23.49 23.58 -2.36
CA VAL A 82 -23.07 22.67 -3.43
C VAL A 82 -21.56 22.53 -3.44
N VAL A 83 -20.83 23.65 -3.49
CA VAL A 83 -19.36 23.63 -3.53
C VAL A 83 -18.77 23.03 -2.27
N SER A 84 -19.30 23.35 -1.09
CA SER A 84 -18.82 22.83 0.18
C SER A 84 -18.99 21.31 0.30
N TRP A 85 -20.18 20.79 -0.01
CA TRP A 85 -20.44 19.35 0.05
C TRP A 85 -19.69 18.58 -1.04
N PHE A 86 -19.71 19.09 -2.27
CA PHE A 86 -19.03 18.44 -3.39
C PHE A 86 -17.52 18.39 -3.18
N GLY A 87 -16.92 19.48 -2.67
CA GLY A 87 -15.51 19.53 -2.30
C GLY A 87 -15.14 18.51 -1.22
N ALA A 88 -15.98 18.35 -0.19
CA ALA A 88 -15.77 17.33 0.85
C ALA A 88 -15.83 15.90 0.27
N CYS A 89 -16.76 15.64 -0.65
CA CYS A 89 -16.87 14.35 -1.32
C CYS A 89 -15.64 14.05 -2.19
N LEU A 90 -15.16 15.03 -2.96
CA LEU A 90 -13.95 14.90 -3.77
C LEU A 90 -12.71 14.67 -2.91
N PHE A 91 -12.59 15.38 -1.78
CA PHE A 91 -11.50 15.18 -0.83
C PHE A 91 -11.46 13.74 -0.31
N LEU A 92 -12.61 13.17 0.10
CA LEU A 92 -12.67 11.79 0.56
C LEU A 92 -12.36 10.77 -0.54
N ALA A 93 -12.85 10.98 -1.76
CA ALA A 93 -12.53 10.12 -2.90
C ALA A 93 -11.03 10.15 -3.22
N THR A 94 -10.42 11.34 -3.28
CA THR A 94 -8.98 11.52 -3.53
C THR A 94 -8.12 10.97 -2.40
N MET A 95 -8.56 11.04 -1.14
CA MET A 95 -7.86 10.39 -0.01
C MET A 95 -7.77 8.88 -0.15
N GLY A 96 -8.80 8.22 -0.70
CA GLY A 96 -8.75 6.78 -0.98
C GLY A 96 -7.61 6.41 -1.94
N PHE A 97 -7.46 7.19 -3.03
CA PHE A 97 -6.36 7.04 -3.99
C PHE A 97 -5.01 7.45 -3.40
N PHE A 98 -4.96 8.50 -2.58
CA PHE A 98 -3.74 8.96 -1.92
C PHE A 98 -3.16 7.88 -1.00
N LEU A 99 -4.00 7.25 -0.17
CA LEU A 99 -3.58 6.14 0.70
C LEU A 99 -3.08 4.93 -0.09
N SER A 100 -3.79 4.57 -1.15
CA SER A 100 -3.40 3.47 -2.05
C SER A 100 -2.05 3.75 -2.73
N GLY A 101 -1.86 4.96 -3.25
CA GLY A 101 -0.62 5.36 -3.93
C GLY A 101 0.57 5.50 -2.97
N LEU A 102 0.38 6.10 -1.80
CA LEU A 102 1.45 6.33 -0.83
C LEU A 102 2.01 5.02 -0.26
N TYR A 103 1.15 4.04 -0.01
CA TYR A 103 1.53 2.77 0.60
C TYR A 103 1.61 1.61 -0.39
N ALA A 104 1.47 1.87 -1.70
CA ALA A 104 1.45 0.87 -2.77
C ALA A 104 0.44 -0.27 -2.50
N VAL A 105 -0.71 0.09 -1.92
CA VAL A 105 -1.75 -0.86 -1.53
C VAL A 105 -2.81 -0.93 -2.63
N PRO A 106 -3.22 -2.13 -3.10
CA PRO A 106 -4.20 -2.25 -4.16
C PRO A 106 -5.59 -1.75 -3.73
N LEU A 107 -6.30 -1.12 -4.68
CA LEU A 107 -7.70 -0.70 -4.52
C LEU A 107 -8.70 -1.87 -4.65
N THR A 108 -8.21 -3.02 -5.08
CA THR A 108 -8.96 -4.27 -5.27
C THR A 108 -8.66 -5.26 -4.17
#